data_AF-A0A1H8T8M8-F1
#
_entry.id   AF-A0A1H8T8M8-F1
#
_cell.length_a   1.000
_cell.length_b   1.000
_cell.length_c   1.000
_cell.angle_alpha   90.00
_cell.angle_beta   90.00
_cell.angle_gamma   90.00
#
_symmetry.space_group_name_H-M   'P 1'
#
loop_
_entity.id
_entity.type
_entity.pdbx_description
1 polymer ?
#
loop_
_entity_poly.entity_id
_entity_poly.type
_entity_poly.pdbx_seq_one_letter_code
_entity_poly.pdbx_strand_id
1 'polypeptide(L)'
;MTERNIQVAELDRRAVEDQEVEIVERKGIGHPDSICDGIAESVSQALAQAYLDRVGKVLHYNTDETQLAAGTAAPRFANAEQPEGEKGGEVVEPIYILVVGRATKQYQGTHIPVDSIALKAARDYLRKNFPALDLETDVIVDVKLGEGSGDLQTVFGEEGTQIPMANDTSFGVGHAPLTETETIVHTAERELNTTFHEKHPELGQDVKIMGKREGDQIDITVAAALVDQHVETITDYTETVEAVREFVTELAREFTDREVHVDVNTADDVEEGSIYLTHTGTSAEQGDDGSVGRGNRANGLITPNRPMSMEATSGKNPVNHIGKIYNILSTDIAETVVAEVDGIRDLQIRLLSQIGRPIDEPHVADAQVVTEEGVAVSDIEADVRAVVDEKLANVTDVTRQVIEGDISTF
;
A
#
# COMPACT_ATOMS: atom_id res chain seq x y z
N MET A 1 23.48 -2.16 -26.36
CA MET A 1 22.10 -2.13 -25.89
C MET A 1 21.67 -3.57 -25.73
N THR A 2 21.25 -3.94 -24.53
CA THR A 2 20.67 -5.26 -24.25
C THR A 2 19.35 -5.34 -25.00
N GLU A 3 19.08 -6.43 -25.73
CA GLU A 3 17.82 -6.61 -26.45
C GLU A 3 16.79 -7.22 -25.48
N ARG A 4 15.92 -6.37 -24.91
CA ARG A 4 14.88 -6.81 -23.96
C ARG A 4 13.63 -7.30 -24.69
N ASN A 5 12.94 -8.30 -24.14
CA ASN A 5 11.71 -8.84 -24.71
C ASN A 5 10.50 -7.96 -24.38
N ILE A 6 10.40 -6.82 -25.07
CA ILE A 6 9.31 -5.86 -24.93
C ILE A 6 8.28 -6.10 -26.04
N GLN A 7 7.03 -6.33 -25.64
CA GLN A 7 5.89 -6.50 -26.53
C GLN A 7 4.93 -5.34 -26.29
N VAL A 8 4.48 -4.70 -27.37
CA VAL A 8 3.41 -3.70 -27.33
C VAL A 8 2.28 -4.21 -28.21
N ALA A 9 1.08 -4.28 -27.66
CA ALA A 9 -0.09 -4.76 -28.37
C ALA A 9 -1.35 -4.01 -27.95
N GLU A 10 -2.35 -4.07 -28.82
CA GLU A 10 -3.69 -3.59 -28.50
C GLU A 10 -4.33 -4.49 -27.43
N LEU A 11 -4.95 -3.86 -26.43
CA LEU A 11 -5.69 -4.55 -25.39
C LEU A 11 -7.10 -4.89 -25.92
N ASP A 12 -7.44 -6.19 -25.98
CA ASP A 12 -8.72 -6.69 -26.49
C ASP A 12 -9.89 -6.48 -25.49
N ARG A 13 -10.09 -5.23 -25.05
CA ARG A 13 -11.22 -4.75 -24.25
C ARG A 13 -11.32 -3.22 -24.31
N ARG A 14 -12.46 -2.69 -23.87
CA ARG A 14 -12.61 -1.25 -23.63
C ARG A 14 -11.76 -0.80 -22.45
N ALA A 15 -11.33 0.47 -22.48
CA ALA A 15 -10.74 1.13 -21.32
C ALA A 15 -11.69 0.99 -20.11
N VAL A 16 -11.14 0.88 -18.90
CA VAL A 16 -11.95 0.72 -17.67
C VAL A 16 -12.95 1.88 -17.50
N GLU A 17 -12.51 3.10 -17.83
CA GLU A 17 -13.33 4.31 -17.83
C GLU A 17 -14.62 4.18 -18.68
N ASP A 18 -14.59 3.38 -19.75
CA ASP A 18 -15.68 3.19 -20.70
C ASP A 18 -16.53 1.94 -20.40
N GLN A 19 -16.26 1.25 -19.28
CA GLN A 19 -17.06 0.11 -18.81
C GLN A 19 -18.28 0.59 -18.02
N GLU A 20 -19.36 -0.18 -18.07
CA GLU A 20 -20.62 0.14 -17.38
C GLU A 20 -20.47 0.10 -15.86
N VAL A 21 -19.70 -0.86 -15.34
CA VAL A 21 -19.53 -1.08 -13.90
C VAL A 21 -18.06 -1.08 -13.56
N GLU A 22 -17.69 -0.31 -12.55
CA GLU A 22 -16.34 -0.25 -12.00
C GLU A 22 -16.39 -0.30 -10.46
N ILE A 23 -15.46 -1.05 -9.87
CA ILE A 23 -15.32 -1.16 -8.42
C ILE A 23 -13.86 -0.87 -8.07
N VAL A 24 -13.65 -0.05 -7.05
CA VAL A 24 -12.33 0.32 -6.53
C VAL A 24 -12.38 0.34 -5.01
N GLU A 25 -11.44 -0.31 -4.35
CA GLU A 25 -11.23 -0.21 -2.90
C GLU A 25 -9.89 0.44 -2.59
N ARG A 26 -9.85 1.16 -1.47
CA ARG A 26 -8.62 1.50 -0.78
C ARG A 26 -8.79 1.30 0.72
N LYS A 27 -7.85 0.56 1.31
CA LYS A 27 -7.71 0.38 2.75
C LYS A 27 -6.66 1.36 3.25
N GLY A 28 -7.07 2.34 4.05
CA GLY A 28 -6.19 3.38 4.56
C GLY A 28 -5.17 2.89 5.57
N ILE A 29 -4.29 3.79 6.02
CA ILE A 29 -3.11 3.42 6.81
C ILE A 29 -3.44 2.75 8.15
N GLY A 30 -4.61 3.06 8.72
CA GLY A 30 -5.11 2.46 9.96
C GLY A 30 -5.89 1.17 9.80
N HIS A 31 -6.17 0.71 8.58
CA HIS A 31 -6.80 -0.58 8.38
C HIS A 31 -5.84 -1.71 8.79
N PRO A 32 -6.29 -2.77 9.49
CA PRO A 32 -5.43 -3.86 10.00
C PRO A 32 -4.47 -4.48 8.97
N ASP A 33 -4.95 -4.76 7.76
CA ASP A 33 -4.09 -5.24 6.65
C ASP A 33 -2.99 -4.23 6.27
N SER A 34 -3.34 -2.94 6.14
CA SER A 34 -2.40 -1.86 5.81
C SER A 34 -1.40 -1.59 6.93
N ILE A 35 -1.80 -1.80 8.20
CA ILE A 35 -0.87 -1.79 9.34
C ILE A 35 0.20 -2.87 9.17
N CYS A 36 -0.21 -4.09 8.79
CA CYS A 36 0.73 -5.19 8.55
C CYS A 36 1.68 -4.89 7.40
N ASP A 37 1.17 -4.35 6.29
CA ASP A 37 1.97 -3.93 5.13
C ASP A 37 2.98 -2.83 5.53
N GLY A 38 2.52 -1.78 6.20
CA GLY A 38 3.39 -0.68 6.63
C GLY A 38 4.47 -1.08 7.64
N ILE A 39 4.14 -1.97 8.59
CA ILE A 39 5.13 -2.56 9.51
C ILE A 39 6.14 -3.41 8.74
N ALA A 40 5.68 -4.31 7.88
CA ALA A 40 6.55 -5.19 7.11
C ALA A 40 7.54 -4.38 6.26
N GLU A 41 7.06 -3.32 5.61
CA GLU A 41 7.90 -2.45 4.80
C GLU A 41 8.88 -1.63 5.64
N SER A 42 8.44 -1.06 6.76
CA SER A 42 9.32 -0.33 7.68
C SER A 42 10.44 -1.23 8.22
N VAL A 43 10.14 -2.49 8.52
CA VAL A 43 11.14 -3.49 8.92
C VAL A 43 12.11 -3.78 7.78
N SER A 44 11.61 -3.95 6.55
CA SER A 44 12.44 -4.16 5.35
C SER A 44 13.44 -3.02 5.15
N GLN A 45 12.98 -1.77 5.18
CA GLN A 45 13.83 -0.58 5.05
C GLN A 45 14.89 -0.52 6.15
N ALA A 46 14.48 -0.71 7.41
CA ALA A 46 15.40 -0.69 8.54
C ALA A 46 16.48 -1.79 8.46
N LEU A 47 16.12 -2.98 7.99
CA LEU A 47 17.06 -4.07 7.76
C LEU A 47 18.01 -3.77 6.59
N ALA A 48 17.50 -3.28 5.46
CA ALA A 48 18.32 -2.89 4.31
C ALA A 48 19.37 -1.85 4.69
N GLN A 49 18.96 -0.77 5.37
CA GLN A 49 19.87 0.26 5.86
C GLN A 49 20.89 -0.30 6.85
N ALA A 50 20.43 -1.14 7.78
CA ALA A 50 21.30 -1.79 8.76
C ALA A 50 22.38 -2.68 8.14
N TYR A 51 22.09 -3.34 7.01
CA TYR A 51 23.06 -4.13 6.25
C TYR A 51 24.05 -3.23 5.49
N LEU A 52 23.56 -2.17 4.83
CA LEU A 52 24.43 -1.18 4.17
C LEU A 52 25.43 -0.56 5.16
N ASP A 53 24.96 -0.12 6.33
CA ASP A 53 25.79 0.53 7.34
C ASP A 53 26.87 -0.40 7.93
N ARG A 54 26.56 -1.70 8.10
CA ARG A 54 27.43 -2.65 8.80
C ARG A 54 28.37 -3.41 7.88
N VAL A 55 27.90 -3.75 6.67
CA VAL A 55 28.61 -4.65 5.75
C VAL A 55 28.67 -4.14 4.31
N GLY A 56 28.19 -2.92 4.05
CA GLY A 56 28.34 -2.23 2.77
C GLY A 56 27.44 -2.75 1.64
N LYS A 57 26.53 -3.69 1.93
CA LYS A 57 25.58 -4.24 0.96
C LYS A 57 24.35 -4.78 1.66
N VAL A 58 23.22 -4.78 0.97
CA VAL A 58 21.99 -5.43 1.45
C VAL A 58 22.17 -6.96 1.39
N LEU A 59 21.87 -7.63 2.50
CA LEU A 59 21.88 -9.10 2.59
C LEU A 59 20.49 -9.68 2.34
N HIS A 60 20.39 -11.01 2.24
CA HIS A 60 19.11 -11.68 2.09
C HIS A 60 18.23 -11.52 3.33
N TYR A 61 16.99 -11.12 3.10
CA TYR A 61 15.89 -11.12 4.07
C TYR A 61 14.56 -11.04 3.31
N ASN A 62 13.47 -11.48 3.93
CA ASN A 62 12.08 -11.22 3.52
C ASN A 62 11.23 -11.20 4.79
N THR A 63 10.50 -10.11 5.03
CA THR A 63 9.69 -9.86 6.23
C THR A 63 8.21 -9.62 5.90
N ASP A 64 7.75 -10.22 4.81
CA ASP A 64 6.47 -10.04 4.15
C ASP A 64 5.36 -10.95 4.70
N GLU A 65 5.44 -11.34 5.97
CA GLU A 65 4.55 -12.33 6.58
C GLU A 65 3.98 -11.84 7.92
N THR A 66 3.93 -10.52 8.15
CA THR A 66 3.40 -9.94 9.39
C THR A 66 1.91 -10.26 9.56
N GLN A 67 1.53 -10.67 10.76
CA GLN A 67 0.15 -10.95 11.17
C GLN A 67 -0.25 -10.04 12.33
N LEU A 68 -1.48 -9.56 12.31
CA LEU A 68 -2.12 -8.81 13.38
C LEU A 68 -3.34 -9.59 13.84
N ALA A 69 -3.37 -9.93 15.13
CA ALA A 69 -4.55 -10.44 15.80
C ALA A 69 -5.17 -9.29 16.61
N ALA A 70 -6.47 -9.09 16.42
CA ALA A 70 -7.18 -7.99 17.02
C ALA A 70 -7.25 -8.09 18.54
N GLY A 71 -7.33 -6.92 19.18
CA GLY A 71 -7.59 -6.79 20.60
C GLY A 71 -9.07 -6.79 20.94
N THR A 72 -9.39 -6.25 22.11
CA THR A 72 -10.74 -5.84 22.49
C THR A 72 -10.66 -4.51 23.21
N ALA A 73 -11.49 -3.54 22.81
CA ALA A 73 -11.58 -2.23 23.45
C ALA A 73 -13.00 -1.97 24.00
N ALA A 74 -13.07 -1.03 24.93
CA ALA A 74 -14.29 -0.49 25.50
C ALA A 74 -14.39 1.02 25.21
N PRO A 75 -14.53 1.43 23.93
CA PRO A 75 -14.57 2.84 23.57
C PRO A 75 -15.79 3.53 24.20
N ARG A 76 -15.62 4.79 24.60
CA ARG A 76 -16.71 5.63 25.11
C ARG A 76 -16.39 7.10 24.90
N PHE A 77 -17.43 7.93 24.79
CA PHE A 77 -17.25 9.36 24.66
C PHE A 77 -16.36 9.96 25.77
N ALA A 78 -15.54 10.93 25.36
CA ALA A 78 -14.76 11.74 26.26
C ALA A 78 -15.67 12.49 27.23
N ASN A 79 -15.38 12.39 28.52
CA ASN A 79 -16.08 13.13 29.56
C ASN A 79 -15.16 14.22 30.11
N ALA A 80 -15.67 15.45 30.20
CA ALA A 80 -14.96 16.61 30.74
C ALA A 80 -14.48 16.46 32.19
N GLU A 81 -15.03 15.51 32.94
CA GLU A 81 -14.57 15.18 34.31
C GLU A 81 -13.36 14.23 34.33
N GLN A 82 -12.99 13.60 33.20
CA GLN A 82 -11.82 12.73 33.11
C GLN A 82 -10.52 13.53 33.17
N PRO A 83 -9.47 13.02 33.85
CA PRO A 83 -8.13 13.58 33.77
C PRO A 83 -7.63 13.66 32.33
N GLU A 84 -6.80 14.67 32.04
CA GLU A 84 -6.09 14.77 30.78
C GLU A 84 -5.15 13.56 30.63
N GLY A 85 -5.27 12.82 29.53
CA GLY A 85 -4.58 11.53 29.30
C GLY A 85 -5.38 10.29 29.73
N GLU A 86 -6.56 10.45 30.32
CA GLU A 86 -7.50 9.37 30.65
C GLU A 86 -8.85 9.58 29.95
N LYS A 87 -8.93 10.41 28.90
CA LYS A 87 -10.17 10.68 28.15
C LYS A 87 -10.55 9.50 27.27
N GLY A 88 -11.86 9.32 27.06
CA GLY A 88 -12.38 8.23 26.26
C GLY A 88 -12.50 6.93 27.05
N GLY A 89 -12.44 5.81 26.33
CA GLY A 89 -12.46 4.43 26.82
C GLY A 89 -11.08 3.88 27.15
N GLU A 90 -10.91 2.58 26.92
CA GLU A 90 -9.64 1.87 27.13
C GLU A 90 -9.56 0.63 26.23
N VAL A 91 -8.34 0.17 25.97
CA VAL A 91 -8.10 -1.18 25.44
C VAL A 91 -8.15 -2.18 26.59
N VAL A 92 -9.01 -3.20 26.46
CA VAL A 92 -9.22 -4.27 27.44
C VAL A 92 -8.26 -5.43 27.19
N GLU A 93 -8.11 -5.83 25.93
CA GLU A 93 -7.14 -6.84 25.48
C GLU A 93 -6.28 -6.23 24.38
N PRO A 94 -4.94 -6.24 24.50
CA PRO A 94 -4.07 -5.56 23.55
C PRO A 94 -4.08 -6.25 22.19
N ILE A 95 -3.90 -5.44 21.15
CA ILE A 95 -3.60 -5.91 19.78
C ILE A 95 -2.32 -6.75 19.83
N TYR A 96 -2.27 -7.88 19.15
CA TYR A 96 -1.05 -8.69 19.04
C TYR A 96 -0.52 -8.69 17.61
N ILE A 97 0.69 -8.20 17.41
CA ILE A 97 1.37 -8.15 16.11
C ILE A 97 2.57 -9.09 16.14
N LEU A 98 2.62 -10.02 15.18
CA LEU A 98 3.72 -10.94 14.98
C LEU A 98 4.41 -10.66 13.64
N VAL A 99 5.63 -10.13 13.71
CA VAL A 99 6.52 -9.98 12.55
C VAL A 99 7.32 -11.27 12.38
N VAL A 100 7.09 -11.97 11.28
CA VAL A 100 7.81 -13.19 10.89
C VAL A 100 8.47 -13.03 9.52
N GLY A 101 9.37 -13.96 9.21
CA GLY A 101 10.10 -13.95 7.95
C GLY A 101 11.49 -14.56 8.08
N ARG A 102 12.38 -14.16 7.18
CA ARG A 102 13.78 -14.57 7.11
C ARG A 102 14.69 -13.35 7.13
N ALA A 103 15.80 -13.40 7.85
CA ALA A 103 16.84 -12.38 7.79
C ALA A 103 18.23 -12.96 8.09
N THR A 104 19.27 -12.36 7.50
CA THR A 104 20.66 -12.77 7.72
C THR A 104 21.19 -12.22 9.04
N LYS A 105 21.34 -13.09 10.05
CA LYS A 105 21.76 -12.68 11.41
C LYS A 105 23.28 -12.52 11.56
N GLN A 106 24.06 -13.18 10.72
CA GLN A 106 25.51 -13.11 10.75
C GLN A 106 26.09 -13.10 9.32
N TYR A 107 27.09 -12.24 9.09
CA TYR A 107 27.80 -12.19 7.82
C TYR A 107 29.29 -11.93 8.06
N GLN A 108 30.14 -12.83 7.57
CA GLN A 108 31.61 -12.72 7.68
C GLN A 108 32.11 -12.41 9.11
N GLY A 109 31.48 -13.00 10.12
CA GLY A 109 31.81 -12.78 11.53
C GLY A 109 31.11 -11.59 12.18
N THR A 110 30.50 -10.69 11.41
CA THR A 110 29.68 -9.57 11.92
C THR A 110 28.29 -10.06 12.31
N HIS A 111 27.91 -9.85 13.56
CA HIS A 111 26.55 -10.13 14.06
C HIS A 111 25.63 -8.94 13.82
N ILE A 112 24.43 -9.20 13.34
CA ILE A 112 23.43 -8.20 12.97
C ILE A 112 22.18 -8.45 13.83
N PRO A 113 21.77 -7.49 14.68
CA PRO A 113 20.67 -7.70 15.63
C PRO A 113 19.31 -7.56 14.93
N VAL A 114 19.01 -8.45 13.98
CA VAL A 114 17.84 -8.33 13.08
C VAL A 114 16.52 -8.25 13.84
N ASP A 115 16.35 -9.05 14.90
CA ASP A 115 15.09 -9.07 15.68
C ASP A 115 14.90 -7.75 16.44
N SER A 116 15.97 -7.19 17.00
CA SER A 116 15.92 -5.88 17.68
C SER A 116 15.69 -4.72 16.71
N ILE A 117 16.24 -4.79 15.51
CA ILE A 117 16.03 -3.80 14.45
C ILE A 117 14.57 -3.84 14.00
N ALA A 118 14.04 -5.03 13.72
CA ALA A 118 12.65 -5.22 13.31
C ALA A 118 11.66 -4.76 14.39
N LEU A 119 11.89 -5.13 15.66
CA LEU A 119 11.05 -4.70 16.78
C LEU A 119 11.03 -3.18 16.91
N LYS A 120 12.19 -2.53 16.79
CA LYS A 120 12.29 -1.08 16.82
C LYS A 120 11.54 -0.44 15.65
N ALA A 121 11.75 -0.94 14.42
CA ALA A 121 11.11 -0.41 13.22
C ALA A 121 9.57 -0.52 13.28
N ALA A 122 9.05 -1.67 13.73
CA ALA A 122 7.61 -1.86 13.92
C ALA A 122 7.04 -0.88 14.96
N ARG A 123 7.69 -0.73 16.12
CA ARG A 123 7.27 0.24 17.16
C ARG A 123 7.38 1.69 16.68
N ASP A 124 8.40 2.02 15.91
CA ASP A 124 8.56 3.37 15.36
C ASP A 124 7.50 3.68 14.30
N TYR A 125 7.13 2.71 13.46
CA TYR A 125 6.01 2.83 12.52
C TYR A 125 4.69 3.10 13.26
N LEU A 126 4.38 2.30 14.28
CA LEU A 126 3.16 2.49 15.05
C LEU A 126 3.14 3.86 15.75
N ARG A 127 4.24 4.25 16.41
CA ARG A 127 4.35 5.55 17.09
C ARG A 127 4.15 6.73 16.14
N LYS A 128 4.65 6.61 14.91
CA LYS A 128 4.57 7.67 13.91
C LYS A 128 3.14 7.85 13.39
N ASN A 129 2.43 6.75 13.17
CA ASN A 129 1.16 6.77 12.44
C ASN A 129 -0.08 6.71 13.34
N PHE A 130 0.04 6.22 14.60
CA PHE A 130 -1.09 6.05 15.51
C PHE A 130 -0.86 6.84 16.80
N PRO A 131 -1.18 8.14 16.82
CA PRO A 131 -0.94 8.99 17.98
C PRO A 131 -1.78 8.60 19.21
N ALA A 132 -2.93 7.95 19.01
CA ALA A 132 -3.83 7.50 20.06
C ALA A 132 -3.51 6.09 20.60
N LEU A 133 -2.55 5.37 20.01
CA LEU A 133 -2.18 4.01 20.42
C LEU A 133 -1.03 4.04 21.44
N ASP A 134 -1.27 3.59 22.68
CA ASP A 134 -0.21 3.41 23.66
C ASP A 134 0.55 2.10 23.42
N LEU A 135 1.82 2.22 23.01
CA LEU A 135 2.67 1.07 22.70
C LEU A 135 3.10 0.23 23.90
N GLU A 136 2.84 0.67 25.13
CA GLU A 136 3.16 -0.06 26.34
C GLU A 136 1.97 -0.88 26.86
N THR A 137 0.74 -0.46 26.58
CA THR A 137 -0.48 -1.12 27.09
C THR A 137 -1.37 -1.71 26.01
N ASP A 138 -1.45 -1.09 24.84
CA ASP A 138 -2.53 -1.37 23.87
C ASP A 138 -2.10 -2.37 22.79
N VAL A 139 -0.78 -2.59 22.64
CA VAL A 139 -0.23 -3.47 21.61
C VAL A 139 0.99 -4.24 22.08
N ILE A 140 1.00 -5.53 21.77
CA ILE A 140 2.15 -6.41 21.92
C ILE A 140 2.76 -6.63 20.54
N VAL A 141 4.02 -6.25 20.37
CA VAL A 141 4.79 -6.50 19.14
C VAL A 141 5.81 -7.60 19.41
N ASP A 142 5.66 -8.74 18.74
CA ASP A 142 6.57 -9.88 18.77
C ASP A 142 7.29 -10.04 17.42
N VAL A 143 8.54 -10.51 17.45
CA VAL A 143 9.38 -10.69 16.27
C VAL A 143 10.01 -12.07 16.29
N LYS A 144 9.77 -12.84 15.23
CA LYS A 144 10.29 -14.20 15.07
C LYS A 144 10.91 -14.39 13.68
N LEU A 145 12.02 -13.69 13.41
CA LEU A 145 12.75 -13.87 12.16
C LEU A 145 13.62 -15.12 12.21
N GLY A 146 13.42 -16.02 11.26
CA GLY A 146 14.31 -17.17 11.03
C GLY A 146 15.56 -16.78 10.23
N GLU A 147 16.57 -17.64 10.21
CA GLU A 147 17.67 -17.52 9.24
C GLU A 147 17.21 -18.01 7.85
N GLY A 148 17.57 -17.30 6.79
CA GLY A 148 17.33 -17.74 5.41
C GLY A 148 18.19 -18.97 5.06
N SER A 149 17.73 -19.78 4.09
CA SER A 149 18.53 -20.90 3.58
C SER A 149 19.77 -20.39 2.83
N GLY A 150 20.92 -21.03 3.06
CA GLY A 150 22.21 -20.64 2.47
C GLY A 150 22.22 -20.65 0.92
N ASP A 151 21.33 -21.42 0.28
CA ASP A 151 21.30 -21.56 -1.18
C ASP A 151 20.90 -20.26 -1.92
N LEU A 152 20.12 -19.39 -1.28
CA LEU A 152 19.77 -18.08 -1.84
C LEU A 152 20.91 -17.06 -1.70
N GLN A 153 21.87 -17.29 -0.80
CA GLN A 153 23.04 -16.41 -0.65
C GLN A 153 23.90 -16.37 -1.91
N THR A 154 23.92 -17.47 -2.68
CA THR A 154 24.66 -17.60 -3.94
C THR A 154 24.05 -16.84 -5.12
N VAL A 155 22.79 -16.39 -5.03
CA VAL A 155 22.15 -15.53 -6.05
C VAL A 155 22.52 -14.05 -5.83
N PHE A 156 23.04 -13.70 -4.64
CA PHE A 156 23.60 -12.39 -4.33
C PHE A 156 25.05 -12.31 -4.80
N GLY A 157 25.22 -12.24 -6.13
CA GLY A 157 26.36 -11.73 -6.89
C GLY A 157 27.77 -11.93 -6.31
N GLU A 158 28.56 -12.72 -7.02
CA GLU A 158 30.02 -12.58 -7.05
C GLU A 158 30.43 -11.12 -7.33
N GLU A 159 31.60 -10.71 -6.84
CA GLU A 159 32.16 -9.38 -7.07
C GLU A 159 32.16 -9.03 -8.57
N GLY A 160 31.37 -8.02 -8.97
CA GLY A 160 31.40 -7.43 -10.32
C GLY A 160 30.10 -7.45 -11.13
N THR A 161 29.04 -8.15 -10.70
CA THR A 161 27.74 -8.09 -11.40
C THR A 161 26.94 -6.87 -10.97
N GLN A 162 26.69 -5.93 -11.90
CA GLN A 162 26.02 -4.66 -11.62
C GLN A 162 24.49 -4.79 -11.43
N ILE A 163 23.86 -5.78 -12.06
CA ILE A 163 22.41 -6.03 -11.98
C ILE A 163 22.12 -7.33 -11.21
N PRO A 164 21.23 -7.32 -10.21
CA PRO A 164 20.84 -8.52 -9.47
C PRO A 164 20.15 -9.57 -10.34
N MET A 165 20.24 -10.84 -9.92
CA MET A 165 19.50 -11.94 -10.52
C MET A 165 18.18 -12.16 -9.79
N ALA A 166 17.09 -12.39 -10.53
CA ALA A 166 15.76 -12.69 -10.02
C ALA A 166 15.79 -13.86 -9.03
N ASN A 167 15.23 -13.65 -7.84
CA ASN A 167 15.14 -14.67 -6.79
C ASN A 167 14.06 -15.73 -7.06
N ASP A 168 13.08 -15.41 -7.91
CA ASP A 168 11.91 -16.25 -8.19
C ASP A 168 11.41 -16.05 -9.63
N THR A 169 10.47 -16.87 -10.06
CA THR A 169 9.67 -16.72 -11.29
C THR A 169 8.30 -16.15 -10.91
N SER A 170 8.25 -14.83 -10.72
CA SER A 170 7.05 -14.06 -10.39
C SER A 170 6.76 -12.99 -11.43
N PHE A 171 5.65 -12.27 -11.26
CA PHE A 171 5.23 -11.19 -12.12
C PHE A 171 4.72 -9.96 -11.36
N GLY A 172 4.91 -8.79 -11.96
CA GLY A 172 4.34 -7.52 -11.53
C GLY A 172 3.35 -6.98 -12.53
N VAL A 173 2.34 -6.26 -12.04
CA VAL A 173 1.31 -5.62 -12.87
C VAL A 173 1.09 -4.19 -12.42
N GLY A 174 1.09 -3.27 -13.37
CA GLY A 174 0.80 -1.86 -13.17
C GLY A 174 -0.08 -1.33 -14.29
N HIS A 175 -0.75 -0.21 -14.05
CA HIS A 175 -1.62 0.41 -15.04
C HIS A 175 -1.66 1.93 -14.85
N ALA A 176 -1.99 2.63 -15.93
CA ALA A 176 -2.19 4.07 -15.95
C ALA A 176 -3.04 4.46 -17.19
N PRO A 177 -3.67 5.65 -17.23
CA PRO A 177 -3.90 6.50 -16.07
C PRO A 177 -4.85 5.79 -15.08
N LEU A 178 -4.93 6.31 -13.85
CA LEU A 178 -6.06 5.98 -12.99
C LEU A 178 -7.36 6.50 -13.62
N THR A 179 -8.45 5.75 -13.49
CA THR A 179 -9.80 6.22 -13.83
C THR A 179 -10.23 7.36 -12.91
N GLU A 180 -11.34 8.01 -13.24
CA GLU A 180 -11.96 8.98 -12.33
C GLU A 180 -12.30 8.35 -10.97
N THR A 181 -12.91 7.16 -10.96
CA THR A 181 -13.24 6.43 -9.72
C THR A 181 -11.98 6.05 -8.92
N GLU A 182 -10.95 5.54 -9.59
CA GLU A 182 -9.66 5.19 -8.96
C GLU A 182 -9.00 6.43 -8.34
N THR A 183 -9.01 7.55 -9.06
CA THR A 183 -8.45 8.83 -8.60
C THR A 183 -9.19 9.36 -7.39
N ILE A 184 -10.52 9.33 -7.39
CA ILE A 184 -11.36 9.78 -6.26
C ILE A 184 -11.08 8.92 -5.03
N VAL A 185 -11.12 7.60 -5.16
CA VAL A 185 -10.91 6.67 -4.03
C VAL A 185 -9.51 6.81 -3.46
N HIS A 186 -8.48 6.89 -4.32
CA HIS A 186 -7.10 7.06 -3.89
C HIS A 186 -6.90 8.40 -3.16
N THR A 187 -7.36 9.49 -3.77
CA THR A 187 -7.11 10.84 -3.26
C THR A 187 -7.93 11.13 -2.02
N ALA A 188 -9.20 10.71 -1.95
CA ALA A 188 -10.05 10.91 -0.79
C ALA A 188 -9.47 10.25 0.48
N GLU A 189 -9.00 9.00 0.40
CA GLU A 189 -8.40 8.33 1.56
C GLU A 189 -7.14 9.05 2.02
N ARG A 190 -6.26 9.42 1.08
CA ARG A 190 -5.01 10.11 1.39
C ARG A 190 -5.27 11.45 2.08
N GLU A 191 -6.17 12.26 1.52
CA GLU A 191 -6.46 13.59 2.06
C GLU A 191 -7.23 13.52 3.38
N LEU A 192 -8.08 12.50 3.60
CA LEU A 192 -8.70 12.23 4.89
C LEU A 192 -7.64 11.96 5.97
N ASN A 193 -6.66 11.10 5.68
CA ASN A 193 -5.58 10.74 6.60
C ASN A 193 -4.45 11.79 6.72
N THR A 194 -4.52 12.89 5.97
CA THR A 194 -3.50 13.95 5.99
C THR A 194 -4.15 15.32 6.22
N THR A 195 -4.56 16.00 5.15
CA THR A 195 -5.06 17.38 5.17
C THR A 195 -6.30 17.57 6.05
N PHE A 196 -7.24 16.63 6.02
CA PHE A 196 -8.44 16.68 6.85
C PHE A 196 -8.10 16.38 8.32
N HIS A 197 -7.38 15.29 8.59
CA HIS A 197 -6.97 14.88 9.93
C HIS A 197 -6.19 15.98 10.69
N GLU A 198 -5.38 16.80 10.01
CA GLU A 198 -4.67 17.94 10.63
C GLU A 198 -5.60 18.92 11.37
N LYS A 199 -6.86 19.03 10.94
CA LYS A 199 -7.88 19.91 11.53
C LYS A 199 -8.94 19.15 12.32
N HIS A 200 -9.03 17.84 12.10
CA HIS A 200 -10.02 16.93 12.66
C HIS A 200 -9.31 15.75 13.34
N PRO A 201 -8.64 15.97 14.50
CA PRO A 201 -7.94 14.91 15.22
C PRO A 201 -8.88 13.79 15.69
N GLU A 202 -10.19 14.05 15.74
CA GLU A 202 -11.23 13.06 15.99
C GLU A 202 -11.33 11.98 14.90
N LEU A 203 -10.90 12.24 13.66
CA LEU A 203 -10.82 11.22 12.63
C LEU A 203 -9.62 10.29 12.91
N GLY A 204 -9.87 9.02 13.15
CA GLY A 204 -8.85 7.99 13.29
C GLY A 204 -8.17 7.63 11.97
N GLN A 205 -7.09 6.85 12.04
CA GLN A 205 -6.32 6.49 10.85
C GLN A 205 -6.97 5.37 10.00
N ASP A 206 -7.90 4.63 10.58
CA ASP A 206 -8.64 3.58 9.86
C ASP A 206 -9.79 4.16 9.05
N VAL A 207 -9.44 4.50 7.82
CA VAL A 207 -10.34 4.98 6.78
C VAL A 207 -10.30 3.99 5.62
N LYS A 208 -11.41 3.33 5.34
CA LYS A 208 -11.59 2.47 4.16
C LYS A 208 -12.57 3.11 3.21
N ILE A 209 -12.20 3.20 1.93
CA ILE A 209 -13.06 3.76 0.89
C ILE A 209 -13.36 2.69 -0.16
N MET A 210 -14.63 2.53 -0.47
CA MET A 210 -15.13 1.75 -1.59
C MET A 210 -15.81 2.69 -2.58
N GLY A 211 -15.31 2.75 -3.81
CA GLY A 211 -15.98 3.37 -4.93
C GLY A 211 -16.65 2.32 -5.81
N LYS A 212 -17.88 2.58 -6.20
CA LYS A 212 -18.62 1.79 -7.19
C LYS A 212 -19.23 2.76 -8.20
N ARG A 213 -18.86 2.62 -9.47
CA ARG A 213 -19.47 3.37 -10.57
C ARG A 213 -20.40 2.45 -11.37
N GLU A 214 -21.61 2.93 -11.63
CA GLU A 214 -22.58 2.32 -12.54
C GLU A 214 -23.04 3.38 -13.55
N GLY A 215 -22.56 3.29 -14.78
CA GLY A 215 -22.74 4.31 -15.81
C GLY A 215 -22.15 5.66 -15.40
N ASP A 216 -23.02 6.66 -15.27
CA ASP A 216 -22.68 8.04 -14.90
C ASP A 216 -22.92 8.36 -13.41
N GLN A 217 -23.12 7.33 -12.57
CA GLN A 217 -23.27 7.47 -11.12
C GLN A 217 -22.11 6.79 -10.39
N ILE A 218 -21.48 7.49 -9.46
CA ILE A 218 -20.42 6.99 -8.58
C ILE A 218 -20.93 7.02 -7.13
N ASP A 219 -21.05 5.85 -6.53
CA ASP A 219 -21.32 5.71 -5.10
C ASP A 219 -19.99 5.48 -4.37
N ILE A 220 -19.67 6.36 -3.42
CA ILE A 220 -18.50 6.26 -2.54
C ILE A 220 -18.99 5.91 -1.14
N THR A 221 -18.54 4.78 -0.59
CA THR A 221 -18.75 4.41 0.80
C THR A 221 -17.46 4.55 1.58
N VAL A 222 -17.49 5.37 2.63
CA VAL A 222 -16.39 5.61 3.55
C VAL A 222 -16.70 4.94 4.88
N ALA A 223 -15.82 4.07 5.36
CA ALA A 223 -15.81 3.62 6.75
C ALA A 223 -14.65 4.33 7.45
N ALA A 224 -14.95 5.20 8.40
CA ALA A 224 -14.03 6.09 9.08
C ALA A 224 -14.18 5.93 10.60
N ALA A 225 -13.17 5.35 11.24
CA ALA A 225 -13.11 5.25 12.70
C ALA A 225 -12.96 6.64 13.31
N LEU A 226 -13.72 6.96 14.37
CA LEU A 226 -13.50 8.17 15.16
C LEU A 226 -12.82 7.83 16.50
N VAL A 227 -11.91 8.70 16.95
CA VAL A 227 -11.14 8.51 18.18
C VAL A 227 -11.89 9.12 19.37
N ASP A 228 -12.22 8.27 20.33
CA ASP A 228 -13.15 8.57 21.42
C ASP A 228 -12.67 9.65 22.39
N GLN A 229 -11.35 9.82 22.53
CA GLN A 229 -10.73 10.87 23.32
C GLN A 229 -11.05 12.29 22.81
N HIS A 230 -11.49 12.41 21.55
CA HIS A 230 -11.82 13.67 20.87
C HIS A 230 -13.31 13.88 20.65
N VAL A 231 -14.17 12.93 21.04
CA VAL A 231 -15.62 12.97 20.79
C VAL A 231 -16.36 12.96 22.13
N GLU A 232 -17.05 14.05 22.49
CA GLU A 232 -17.72 14.17 23.79
C GLU A 232 -19.18 13.67 23.77
N THR A 233 -19.82 13.71 22.61
CA THR A 233 -21.23 13.39 22.45
C THR A 233 -21.53 12.71 21.11
N ILE A 234 -22.71 12.11 21.03
CA ILE A 234 -23.25 11.58 19.77
C ILE A 234 -23.43 12.69 18.72
N THR A 235 -23.67 13.94 19.15
CA THR A 235 -23.78 15.08 18.23
C THR A 235 -22.44 15.36 17.58
N ASP A 236 -21.35 15.42 18.35
CA ASP A 236 -19.99 15.63 17.82
C ASP A 236 -19.60 14.52 16.82
N TYR A 237 -19.95 13.26 17.15
CA TYR A 237 -19.77 12.13 16.25
C TYR A 237 -20.50 12.36 14.91
N THR A 238 -21.80 12.67 14.95
CA THR A 238 -22.60 12.86 13.73
C THR A 238 -22.16 14.09 12.92
N GLU A 239 -21.73 15.17 13.58
CA GLU A 239 -21.20 16.36 12.91
C GLU A 239 -19.88 16.04 12.19
N THR A 240 -19.03 15.20 12.78
CA THR A 240 -17.78 14.74 12.15
C THR A 240 -18.05 13.84 10.95
N VAL A 241 -19.00 12.90 11.07
CA VAL A 241 -19.43 12.03 9.96
C VAL A 241 -19.92 12.86 8.77
N GLU A 242 -20.72 13.90 9.03
CA GLU A 242 -21.18 14.81 7.97
C GLU A 242 -20.05 15.67 7.40
N ALA A 243 -19.09 16.12 8.22
CA ALA A 243 -17.90 16.83 7.72
C ALA A 243 -17.05 15.95 6.79
N VAL A 244 -16.88 14.67 7.10
CA VAL A 244 -16.21 13.69 6.20
C VAL A 244 -17.00 13.52 4.90
N ARG A 245 -18.33 13.40 4.99
CA ARG A 245 -19.22 13.29 3.81
C ARG A 245 -19.08 14.51 2.89
N GLU A 246 -19.16 15.71 3.44
CA GLU A 246 -19.02 16.97 2.69
C GLU A 246 -17.64 17.08 2.06
N PHE A 247 -16.58 16.78 2.81
CA PHE A 247 -15.21 16.83 2.31
C PHE A 247 -14.99 15.91 1.11
N VAL A 248 -15.39 14.64 1.20
CA VAL A 248 -15.24 13.68 0.11
C VAL A 248 -16.13 14.04 -1.08
N THR A 249 -17.33 14.58 -0.84
CA THR A 249 -18.25 15.03 -1.90
C THR A 249 -17.64 16.17 -2.72
N GLU A 250 -17.10 17.19 -2.05
CA GLU A 250 -16.46 18.31 -2.73
C GLU A 250 -15.19 17.90 -3.46
N LEU A 251 -14.36 17.04 -2.84
CA LEU A 251 -13.16 16.50 -3.47
C LEU A 251 -13.50 15.69 -4.73
N ALA A 252 -14.52 14.84 -4.68
CA ALA A 252 -14.91 14.02 -5.83
C ALA A 252 -15.31 14.88 -7.05
N ARG A 253 -15.98 16.01 -6.84
CA ARG A 253 -16.40 16.95 -7.89
C ARG A 253 -15.23 17.62 -8.61
N GLU A 254 -14.01 17.59 -8.05
CA GLU A 254 -12.82 18.08 -8.74
C GLU A 254 -12.33 17.12 -9.83
N PHE A 255 -12.73 15.85 -9.76
CA PHE A 255 -12.24 14.78 -10.64
C PHE A 255 -13.31 14.23 -11.60
N THR A 256 -14.58 14.56 -11.41
CA THR A 256 -15.66 14.05 -12.26
C THR A 256 -16.83 15.02 -12.40
N ASP A 257 -17.46 15.00 -13.59
CA ASP A 257 -18.77 15.61 -13.86
C ASP A 257 -19.95 14.64 -13.62
N ARG A 258 -19.67 13.38 -13.22
CA ARG A 258 -20.68 12.36 -12.94
C ARG A 258 -21.46 12.65 -11.66
N GLU A 259 -22.61 12.01 -11.51
CA GLU A 259 -23.37 12.07 -10.26
C GLU A 259 -22.59 11.31 -9.18
N VAL A 260 -22.31 11.96 -8.04
CA VAL A 260 -21.59 11.36 -6.91
C VAL A 260 -22.48 11.31 -5.67
N HIS A 261 -22.61 10.13 -5.08
CA HIS A 261 -23.19 9.92 -3.77
C HIS A 261 -22.12 9.43 -2.80
N VAL A 262 -21.98 10.11 -1.67
CA VAL A 262 -21.04 9.72 -0.62
C VAL A 262 -21.83 9.29 0.59
N ASP A 263 -21.57 8.09 1.10
CA ASP A 263 -22.06 7.57 2.36
C ASP A 263 -20.92 7.30 3.33
N VAL A 264 -21.12 7.63 4.60
CA VAL A 264 -20.10 7.49 5.65
C VAL A 264 -20.69 6.65 6.79
N ASN A 265 -19.92 5.67 7.26
CA ASN A 265 -20.26 4.76 8.37
C ASN A 265 -21.67 4.16 8.26
N THR A 266 -21.96 3.54 7.12
CA THR A 266 -23.28 2.97 6.79
C THR A 266 -23.78 1.87 7.72
N ALA A 267 -22.92 1.34 8.58
CA ALA A 267 -23.26 0.36 9.60
C ALA A 267 -23.76 0.99 10.92
N ASP A 268 -23.71 2.31 11.04
CA ASP A 268 -24.14 3.01 12.25
C ASP A 268 -25.65 2.88 12.49
N ASP A 269 -25.99 2.64 13.75
CA ASP A 269 -27.32 2.87 14.33
C ASP A 269 -27.18 3.87 15.48
N VAL A 270 -27.39 5.14 15.16
CA VAL A 270 -27.29 6.26 16.10
C VAL A 270 -28.33 6.16 17.23
N GLU A 271 -29.50 5.59 16.97
CA GLU A 271 -30.56 5.46 17.97
C GLU A 271 -30.22 4.39 19.01
N GLU A 272 -29.63 3.27 18.57
CA GLU A 272 -29.16 2.19 19.44
C GLU A 272 -27.74 2.45 20.01
N GLY A 273 -27.05 3.50 19.54
CA GLY A 273 -25.69 3.85 19.96
C GLY A 273 -24.61 2.93 19.38
N SER A 274 -24.93 2.18 18.32
CA SER A 274 -23.97 1.38 17.57
C SER A 274 -23.29 2.28 16.55
N ILE A 275 -22.13 2.83 16.90
CA ILE A 275 -21.38 3.79 16.07
C ILE A 275 -19.93 3.35 15.91
N TYR A 276 -19.25 3.79 14.85
CA TYR A 276 -17.84 3.48 14.60
C TYR A 276 -16.88 4.33 15.44
N LEU A 277 -16.98 4.19 16.76
CA LEU A 277 -16.14 4.84 17.75
C LEU A 277 -15.01 3.89 18.20
N THR A 278 -13.79 4.39 18.27
CA THR A 278 -12.58 3.63 18.63
C THR A 278 -11.74 4.41 19.64
N HIS A 279 -10.91 3.73 20.43
CA HIS A 279 -9.98 4.36 21.35
C HIS A 279 -8.66 4.77 20.68
N THR A 280 -8.16 3.92 19.78
CA THR A 280 -6.82 4.00 19.18
C THR A 280 -6.84 4.54 17.74
N GLY A 281 -8.03 4.74 17.16
CA GLY A 281 -8.18 5.16 15.77
C GLY A 281 -8.07 4.03 14.74
N THR A 282 -8.10 2.76 15.17
CA THR A 282 -8.10 1.59 14.29
C THR A 282 -9.08 0.50 14.76
N SER A 283 -9.76 -0.16 13.82
CA SER A 283 -10.60 -1.35 14.10
C SER A 283 -9.82 -2.55 14.65
N ALA A 284 -8.48 -2.54 14.54
CA ALA A 284 -7.63 -3.58 15.12
C ALA A 284 -7.86 -3.75 16.64
N GLU A 285 -8.34 -2.71 17.33
CA GLU A 285 -8.66 -2.80 18.76
C GLU A 285 -9.95 -3.58 19.06
N GLN A 286 -10.80 -3.83 18.06
CA GLN A 286 -12.17 -4.34 18.26
C GLN A 286 -12.56 -5.47 17.29
N GLY A 287 -11.63 -6.40 17.05
CA GLY A 287 -11.94 -7.70 16.43
C GLY A 287 -11.55 -7.88 14.97
N ASP A 288 -11.01 -6.86 14.29
CA ASP A 288 -10.53 -7.00 12.91
C ASP A 288 -9.04 -7.37 12.83
N ASP A 289 -8.77 -8.57 12.34
CA ASP A 289 -7.41 -9.08 12.09
C ASP A 289 -6.80 -8.50 10.81
N GLY A 290 -5.46 -8.53 10.72
CA GLY A 290 -4.72 -8.05 9.57
C GLY A 290 -3.59 -8.97 9.13
N SER A 291 -3.24 -8.95 7.84
CA SER A 291 -2.03 -9.60 7.35
C SER A 291 -1.45 -8.96 6.11
N VAL A 292 -0.12 -9.08 5.94
CA VAL A 292 0.60 -8.55 4.76
C VAL A 292 -0.02 -9.07 3.47
N GLY A 293 -0.14 -8.19 2.47
CA GLY A 293 -0.59 -8.54 1.13
C GLY A 293 -2.09 -8.76 0.98
N ARG A 294 -2.89 -8.52 2.02
CA ARG A 294 -4.36 -8.59 1.99
C ARG A 294 -5.05 -7.25 1.74
N GLY A 295 -4.26 -6.19 1.66
CA GLY A 295 -4.71 -4.85 1.33
C GLY A 295 -4.47 -4.47 -0.13
N ASN A 296 -4.16 -3.19 -0.30
CA ASN A 296 -3.93 -2.52 -1.57
C ASN A 296 -2.79 -3.14 -2.39
N ARG A 297 -2.80 -2.93 -3.71
CA ARG A 297 -1.67 -3.27 -4.59
C ARG A 297 -0.63 -2.14 -4.58
N ALA A 298 0.47 -2.31 -5.32
CA ALA A 298 1.58 -1.36 -5.35
C ALA A 298 1.21 0.07 -5.77
N ASN A 299 0.10 0.25 -6.49
CA ASN A 299 -0.45 1.55 -6.88
C ASN A 299 -1.38 2.17 -5.82
N GLY A 300 -1.55 1.53 -4.67
CA GLY A 300 -2.42 2.02 -3.61
C GLY A 300 -3.88 1.58 -3.67
N LEU A 301 -4.29 0.74 -4.62
CA LEU A 301 -5.71 0.40 -4.83
C LEU A 301 -5.95 -1.10 -4.96
N ILE A 302 -7.21 -1.50 -4.77
CA ILE A 302 -7.74 -2.81 -5.16
C ILE A 302 -8.75 -2.56 -6.28
N THR A 303 -8.40 -3.00 -7.49
CA THR A 303 -9.11 -2.65 -8.73
C THR A 303 -9.53 -3.92 -9.46
N PRO A 304 -10.63 -4.60 -9.09
CA PRO A 304 -11.09 -5.83 -9.76
C PRO A 304 -11.34 -5.68 -11.27
N ASN A 305 -11.56 -4.46 -11.77
CA ASN A 305 -11.66 -4.16 -13.20
C ASN A 305 -10.31 -4.11 -13.94
N ARG A 306 -9.18 -4.18 -13.22
CA ARG A 306 -7.81 -4.23 -13.77
C ARG A 306 -7.15 -5.56 -13.37
N PRO A 307 -6.24 -6.11 -14.17
CA PRO A 307 -5.39 -7.19 -13.71
C PRO A 307 -4.50 -6.76 -12.55
N MET A 308 -4.34 -7.65 -11.58
CA MET A 308 -3.54 -7.42 -10.38
C MET A 308 -2.58 -8.59 -10.14
N SER A 309 -1.41 -8.28 -9.57
CA SER A 309 -0.54 -9.31 -9.01
C SER A 309 -0.99 -9.64 -7.58
N MET A 310 -0.99 -10.94 -7.26
CA MET A 310 -1.22 -11.44 -5.89
C MET A 310 0.04 -11.38 -5.02
N GLU A 311 1.17 -11.00 -5.59
CA GLU A 311 2.40 -10.79 -4.83
C GLU A 311 2.21 -9.62 -3.86
N ALA A 312 2.43 -9.87 -2.57
CA ALA A 312 2.65 -8.79 -1.61
C ALA A 312 3.96 -8.08 -1.97
N THR A 313 4.01 -6.77 -1.84
CA THR A 313 5.20 -5.94 -2.11
C THR A 313 5.93 -5.60 -0.82
N SER A 314 5.18 -5.26 0.23
CA SER A 314 5.66 -4.87 1.55
C SER A 314 6.50 -5.96 2.23
N GLY A 315 7.65 -5.59 2.78
CA GLY A 315 8.51 -6.50 3.53
C GLY A 315 9.48 -7.35 2.71
N LYS A 316 9.28 -7.44 1.39
CA LYS A 316 10.20 -8.16 0.50
C LYS A 316 11.50 -7.39 0.26
N ASN A 317 12.55 -8.14 -0.05
CA ASN A 317 13.86 -7.59 -0.37
C ASN A 317 13.83 -6.70 -1.63
N PRO A 318 14.31 -5.44 -1.56
CA PRO A 318 14.26 -4.53 -2.69
C PRO A 318 15.36 -4.75 -3.74
N VAL A 319 16.30 -5.68 -3.52
CA VAL A 319 17.43 -5.93 -4.43
C VAL A 319 17.07 -6.92 -5.53
N ASN A 320 16.43 -8.03 -5.18
CA ASN A 320 16.19 -9.11 -6.14
C ASN A 320 14.82 -9.78 -6.04
N HIS A 321 13.94 -9.32 -5.15
CA HIS A 321 12.62 -9.91 -5.03
C HIS A 321 11.68 -9.39 -6.11
N ILE A 322 11.41 -10.22 -7.12
CA ILE A 322 10.63 -9.81 -8.28
C ILE A 322 9.22 -9.37 -7.92
N GLY A 323 8.53 -10.10 -7.05
CA GLY A 323 7.18 -9.73 -6.59
C GLY A 323 7.07 -8.28 -6.07
N LYS A 324 8.15 -7.71 -5.53
CA LYS A 324 8.20 -6.29 -5.15
C LYS A 324 8.62 -5.40 -6.32
N ILE A 325 9.81 -5.66 -6.86
CA ILE A 325 10.45 -4.78 -7.84
C ILE A 325 9.58 -4.62 -9.08
N TYR A 326 9.04 -5.72 -9.61
CA TYR A 326 8.25 -5.65 -10.84
C TYR A 326 6.89 -5.02 -10.65
N ASN A 327 6.25 -5.13 -9.48
CA ASN A 327 4.98 -4.43 -9.24
C ASN A 327 5.19 -2.92 -9.12
N ILE A 328 6.25 -2.49 -8.43
CA ILE A 328 6.61 -1.07 -8.34
C ILE A 328 7.02 -0.54 -9.73
N LEU A 329 7.91 -1.26 -10.42
CA LEU A 329 8.40 -0.85 -11.73
C LEU A 329 7.29 -0.84 -12.78
N SER A 330 6.37 -1.80 -12.78
CA SER A 330 5.26 -1.81 -13.75
C SER A 330 4.33 -0.62 -13.57
N THR A 331 4.10 -0.17 -12.33
CA THR A 331 3.32 1.04 -12.05
C THR A 331 4.06 2.27 -12.55
N ASP A 332 5.33 2.43 -12.18
CA ASP A 332 6.16 3.55 -12.62
C ASP A 332 6.32 3.62 -14.15
N ILE A 333 6.49 2.48 -14.83
CA ILE A 333 6.46 2.41 -16.30
C ILE A 333 5.13 2.90 -16.83
N ALA A 334 4.01 2.40 -16.30
CA ALA A 334 2.69 2.77 -16.82
C ALA A 334 2.45 4.27 -16.70
N GLU A 335 2.71 4.84 -15.51
CA GLU A 335 2.57 6.27 -15.25
C GLU A 335 3.47 7.11 -16.15
N THR A 336 4.73 6.70 -16.33
CA THR A 336 5.69 7.43 -17.18
C THR A 336 5.26 7.38 -18.65
N VAL A 337 4.83 6.22 -19.16
CA VAL A 337 4.38 6.08 -20.54
C VAL A 337 3.17 6.98 -20.80
N VAL A 338 2.16 6.98 -19.92
CA VAL A 338 0.98 7.83 -20.10
C VAL A 338 1.29 9.32 -19.96
N ALA A 339 2.32 9.69 -19.18
CA ALA A 339 2.75 11.07 -19.05
C ALA A 339 3.56 11.57 -20.28
N GLU A 340 4.25 10.70 -20.98
CA GLU A 340 5.17 11.07 -22.08
C GLU A 340 4.64 10.76 -23.49
N VAL A 341 3.67 9.85 -23.61
CA VAL A 341 3.14 9.37 -24.89
C VAL A 341 1.66 9.72 -25.02
N ASP A 342 1.35 10.67 -25.89
CA ASP A 342 -0.03 11.08 -26.19
C ASP A 342 -0.84 9.96 -26.89
N GLY A 343 -2.17 10.01 -26.79
CA GLY A 343 -3.07 9.11 -27.51
C GLY A 343 -3.33 7.76 -26.82
N ILE A 344 -2.95 7.64 -25.54
CA ILE A 344 -3.21 6.47 -24.71
C ILE A 344 -4.43 6.72 -23.82
N ARG A 345 -5.46 5.87 -23.95
CA ARG A 345 -6.69 5.91 -23.15
C ARG A 345 -6.58 5.04 -21.89
N ASP A 346 -5.96 3.86 -22.01
CA ASP A 346 -5.75 2.90 -20.92
C ASP A 346 -4.50 2.08 -21.23
N LEU A 347 -3.61 1.91 -20.26
CA LEU A 347 -2.37 1.16 -20.39
C LEU A 347 -2.23 0.18 -19.23
N GLN A 348 -1.82 -1.03 -19.56
CA GLN A 348 -1.45 -2.05 -18.60
C GLN A 348 -0.06 -2.60 -18.92
N ILE A 349 0.79 -2.66 -17.90
CA ILE A 349 2.14 -3.22 -17.97
C ILE A 349 2.19 -4.52 -17.16
N ARG A 350 2.66 -5.60 -17.79
CA ARG A 350 2.96 -6.88 -17.13
C ARG A 350 4.43 -7.21 -17.31
N LEU A 351 5.14 -7.38 -16.21
CA LEU A 351 6.52 -7.83 -16.22
C LEU A 351 6.58 -9.24 -15.65
N LEU A 352 7.11 -10.20 -16.41
CA LEU A 352 7.31 -11.58 -15.97
C LEU A 352 8.80 -11.87 -15.86
N SER A 353 9.24 -12.35 -14.71
CA SER A 353 10.62 -12.80 -14.51
C SER A 353 10.76 -14.29 -14.80
N GLN A 354 12.02 -14.74 -14.87
CA GLN A 354 12.39 -16.13 -14.72
C GLN A 354 13.52 -16.19 -13.70
N ILE A 355 13.40 -17.08 -12.71
CA ILE A 355 14.41 -17.25 -11.66
C ILE A 355 15.81 -17.42 -12.25
N GLY A 356 16.79 -16.70 -11.70
CA GLY A 356 18.18 -16.74 -12.15
C GLY A 356 18.47 -15.97 -13.44
N ARG A 357 17.56 -15.14 -13.94
CA ARG A 357 17.86 -14.11 -14.97
C ARG A 357 18.11 -12.73 -14.35
N PRO A 358 18.85 -11.83 -15.01
CA PRO A 358 18.96 -10.44 -14.57
C PRO A 358 17.58 -9.79 -14.43
N ILE A 359 17.39 -9.00 -13.37
CA ILE A 359 16.10 -8.33 -13.12
C ILE A 359 15.78 -7.21 -14.14
N ASP A 360 16.76 -6.76 -14.92
CA ASP A 360 16.53 -5.84 -16.04
C ASP A 360 16.18 -6.58 -17.34
N GLU A 361 16.21 -7.91 -17.37
CA GLU A 361 15.91 -8.75 -18.54
C GLU A 361 14.71 -9.67 -18.26
N PRO A 362 13.48 -9.12 -18.15
CA PRO A 362 12.28 -9.92 -17.91
C PRO A 362 12.09 -10.96 -19.03
N HIS A 363 11.51 -12.10 -18.67
CA HIS A 363 11.10 -13.11 -19.63
C HIS A 363 10.13 -12.52 -20.67
N VAL A 364 9.27 -11.60 -20.23
CA VAL A 364 8.51 -10.68 -21.10
C VAL A 364 8.17 -9.40 -20.34
N ALA A 365 8.28 -8.27 -21.01
CA ALA A 365 7.64 -7.01 -20.64
C ALA A 365 6.52 -6.75 -21.65
N ASP A 366 5.27 -6.89 -21.20
CA ASP A 366 4.08 -6.82 -22.04
C ASP A 366 3.28 -5.56 -21.72
N ALA A 367 3.24 -4.64 -22.69
CA ALA A 367 2.46 -3.42 -22.65
C ALA A 367 1.20 -3.58 -23.51
N GLN A 368 0.05 -3.55 -22.86
CA GLN A 368 -1.26 -3.69 -23.49
C GLN A 368 -1.97 -2.33 -23.45
N VAL A 369 -2.31 -1.80 -24.62
CA VAL A 369 -2.76 -0.42 -24.78
C VAL A 369 -4.16 -0.35 -25.38
N VAL A 370 -5.01 0.51 -24.82
CA VAL A 370 -6.19 1.06 -25.50
C VAL A 370 -5.85 2.48 -25.92
N THR A 371 -5.96 2.77 -27.21
CA THR A 371 -5.64 4.10 -27.75
C THR A 371 -6.88 4.98 -27.83
N GLU A 372 -6.67 6.28 -27.94
CA GLU A 372 -7.72 7.23 -28.29
C GLU A 372 -8.25 7.00 -29.71
N GLU A 373 -9.47 7.49 -29.99
CA GLU A 373 -10.07 7.38 -31.32
C GLU A 373 -9.18 8.03 -32.39
N GLY A 374 -8.77 7.24 -33.39
CA GLY A 374 -7.94 7.71 -34.50
C GLY A 374 -6.43 7.52 -34.30
N VAL A 375 -5.98 6.99 -33.15
CA VAL A 375 -4.58 6.62 -32.91
C VAL A 375 -4.42 5.11 -33.05
N ALA A 376 -3.51 4.65 -33.90
CA ALA A 376 -3.15 3.24 -33.99
C ALA A 376 -1.99 2.91 -33.05
N VAL A 377 -1.94 1.67 -32.53
CA VAL A 377 -0.81 1.22 -31.70
C VAL A 377 0.53 1.40 -32.40
N SER A 378 0.59 1.22 -33.73
CA SER A 378 1.81 1.42 -34.53
C SER A 378 2.34 2.86 -34.51
N ASP A 379 1.49 3.83 -34.19
CA ASP A 379 1.87 5.25 -34.15
C ASP A 379 2.66 5.58 -32.86
N ILE A 380 2.40 4.84 -31.78
CA ILE A 380 2.98 5.08 -30.44
C ILE A 380 3.94 3.97 -29.99
N GLU A 381 3.96 2.82 -30.68
CA GLU A 381 4.70 1.63 -30.27
C GLU A 381 6.19 1.88 -30.00
N ALA A 382 6.85 2.69 -30.84
CA ALA A 382 8.26 2.98 -30.68
C ALA A 382 8.56 3.76 -29.40
N ASP A 383 7.71 4.74 -29.07
CA ASP A 383 7.87 5.60 -27.90
C ASP A 383 7.55 4.82 -26.61
N VAL A 384 6.48 4.02 -26.61
CA VAL A 384 6.18 3.09 -25.49
C VAL A 384 7.34 2.13 -25.24
N ARG A 385 7.89 1.51 -26.29
CA ARG A 385 9.04 0.61 -26.15
C ARG A 385 10.28 1.31 -25.59
N ALA A 386 10.53 2.56 -25.98
CA ALA A 386 11.67 3.33 -25.50
C ALA A 386 11.58 3.59 -23.98
N VAL A 387 10.41 4.03 -23.49
CA VAL A 387 10.19 4.26 -22.05
C VAL A 387 10.32 2.96 -21.25
N VAL A 388 9.70 1.87 -21.73
CA VAL A 388 9.79 0.55 -21.06
C VAL A 388 11.25 0.08 -20.98
N ASP A 389 12.02 0.23 -22.07
CA ASP A 389 13.44 -0.18 -22.09
C ASP A 389 14.30 0.68 -21.16
N GLU A 390 14.08 1.99 -21.12
CA GLU A 390 14.79 2.91 -20.22
C GLU A 390 14.53 2.58 -18.75
N LYS A 391 13.27 2.37 -18.37
CA LYS A 391 12.90 2.02 -16.99
C LYS A 391 13.49 0.66 -16.57
N LEU A 392 13.48 -0.34 -17.46
CA LEU A 392 14.15 -1.61 -17.21
C LEU A 392 15.67 -1.45 -17.07
N ALA A 393 16.30 -0.62 -17.90
CA ALA A 393 17.73 -0.33 -17.79
C ALA A 393 18.12 0.31 -16.45
N ASN A 394 17.19 1.04 -15.84
CA ASN A 394 17.37 1.72 -14.55
C ASN A 394 16.62 1.00 -13.40
N VAL A 395 16.30 -0.29 -13.52
CA VAL A 395 15.53 -1.04 -12.51
C VAL A 395 16.09 -0.97 -11.08
N THR A 396 17.40 -0.75 -10.92
CA THR A 396 18.03 -0.59 -9.60
C THR A 396 17.67 0.71 -8.89
N ASP A 397 17.09 1.69 -9.60
CA ASP A 397 16.56 2.91 -8.96
C ASP A 397 15.40 2.58 -8.02
N VAL A 398 14.59 1.57 -8.34
CA VAL A 398 13.55 1.04 -7.44
C VAL A 398 14.15 0.60 -6.12
N THR A 399 15.29 -0.11 -6.15
CA THR A 399 15.99 -0.54 -4.93
C THR A 399 16.34 0.64 -4.04
N ARG A 400 16.92 1.70 -4.64
CA ARG A 400 17.32 2.90 -3.91
C ARG A 400 16.11 3.64 -3.33
N GLN A 401 15.12 3.93 -4.16
CA GLN A 401 13.90 4.65 -3.76
C GLN A 401 13.17 3.93 -2.63
N VAL A 402 13.07 2.60 -2.70
CA VAL A 402 12.44 1.81 -1.63
C VAL A 402 13.22 1.92 -0.31
N ILE A 403 14.55 1.82 -0.34
CA ILE A 403 15.39 1.92 0.87
C ILE A 403 15.32 3.33 1.48
N GLU A 404 15.29 4.35 0.62
CA GLU A 404 15.19 5.76 1.02
C GLU A 404 13.77 6.15 1.51
N GLY A 405 12.76 5.34 1.18
CA GLY A 405 11.36 5.58 1.52
C GLY A 405 10.65 6.55 0.59
N ASP A 406 11.17 6.73 -0.62
CA ASP A 406 10.69 7.69 -1.63
C ASP A 406 9.51 7.16 -2.46
N ILE A 407 9.21 5.86 -2.40
CA ILE A 407 8.13 5.22 -3.15
C ILE A 407 7.25 4.37 -2.24
N SER A 408 5.92 4.47 -2.42
CA SER A 408 4.98 3.62 -1.71
C SER A 408 5.04 2.18 -2.23
N THR A 409 4.63 1.24 -1.39
CA THR A 409 4.52 -0.18 -1.77
C THR A 409 3.08 -0.70 -1.71
N PHE A 410 2.15 0.07 -1.18
CA PHE A 410 0.72 -0.28 -1.04
C PHE A 410 -0.13 0.99 -0.91
#